data_AF-A0A8J2QJQ5-F1
#
_entry.id   AF-A0A8J2QJQ5-F1
#
_cell.length_a   1.000
_cell.length_b   1.000
_cell.length_c   1.000
_cell.angle_alpha   90.00
_cell.angle_beta   90.00
_cell.angle_gamma   90.00
#
_symmetry.space_group_name_H-M   'P 1'
#
loop_
_entity.id
_entity.type
_entity.pdbx_description
1 polymer ?
#
loop_
_entity_poly.entity_id
_entity_poly.type
_entity_poly.pdbx_seq_one_letter_code
_entity_poly.pdbx_strand_id
1 'polypeptide(L)'
;MIAIICVCFNLPLVYSQCYWNRTPYSYYGSKTPYDATRGDFRDVPQLKGCKPESIWFMARHGARHPDQEDKNDMKDILDLKDDILDNYEDGRGDLCAQDIADLRAWTWNEKLDRAIYHLTPEGYRELLDFGDRFSVKFQSLLENLDVSLIRSTKEQRTIKSARAFIEGLKNIKKPIVVDDPISDDPIARLQANVQRRVGLDFELSPKNILSIYNLCRNYRSYSVLKRSPWCAVFSDDELMILEYVEDITHYYRNGYGHSTNILLGALGLKDLYQKFEKASKEGLKTLTGYFTHDTMLHMIYTAMGLYMDYPKISGLERVKHRQWRTSFLTPFAANFVAVLHRCESNNGFVHRVQFLVNEKELHLCGDRTCSLEEFRHKFQKFNNASSDFCNGDYL
;
A
#
# COMPACT_ATOMS: atom_id res chain seq x y z
N MET A 1 72.13 -14.86 -16.13
CA MET A 1 71.16 -14.69 -15.03
C MET A 1 69.99 -13.91 -15.58
N ILE A 2 68.88 -14.58 -15.93
CA ILE A 2 67.67 -13.90 -16.44
C ILE A 2 66.82 -13.57 -15.22
N ALA A 3 66.68 -12.29 -14.91
CA ALA A 3 65.82 -11.82 -13.83
C ALA A 3 64.38 -11.77 -14.36
N ILE A 4 63.53 -12.67 -13.85
CA ILE A 4 62.09 -12.64 -14.09
C ILE A 4 61.52 -11.54 -13.18
N ILE A 5 61.17 -10.40 -13.77
CA ILE A 5 60.43 -9.34 -13.07
C ILE A 5 58.97 -9.80 -13.00
N CYS A 6 58.55 -10.27 -11.83
CA CYS A 6 57.16 -10.59 -11.55
C CYS A 6 56.40 -9.27 -11.35
N VAL A 7 55.73 -8.79 -12.40
CA VAL A 7 54.83 -7.64 -12.31
C VAL A 7 53.54 -8.14 -11.66
N CYS A 8 53.38 -7.89 -10.35
CA CYS A 8 52.11 -8.08 -9.67
C CYS A 8 51.12 -7.03 -10.18
N PHE A 9 50.27 -7.42 -11.14
CA PHE A 9 49.03 -6.70 -11.39
C PHE A 9 48.15 -6.86 -10.16
N ASN A 10 48.07 -5.83 -9.32
CA ASN A 10 46.96 -5.67 -8.38
C ASN A 10 45.70 -5.39 -9.21
N LEU A 11 45.11 -6.44 -9.78
CA LEU A 11 43.71 -6.42 -10.16
C LEU A 11 42.93 -6.17 -8.85
N PRO A 12 42.15 -5.10 -8.73
CA PRO A 12 41.23 -4.99 -7.61
C PRO A 12 40.36 -6.24 -7.65
N LEU A 13 40.40 -7.04 -6.59
CA LEU A 13 39.41 -8.08 -6.34
C LEU A 13 38.06 -7.34 -6.29
N VAL A 14 37.33 -7.36 -7.41
CA VAL A 14 35.93 -7.00 -7.44
C VAL A 14 35.24 -8.10 -6.65
N TYR A 15 35.15 -7.92 -5.33
CA TYR A 15 34.20 -8.71 -4.54
C TYR A 15 32.82 -8.32 -5.05
N SER A 16 32.23 -9.16 -5.91
CA SER A 16 30.81 -9.02 -6.23
C SER A 16 30.06 -9.15 -4.91
N GLN A 17 29.46 -8.05 -4.45
CA GLN A 17 28.60 -8.08 -3.28
C GLN A 17 27.38 -8.92 -3.64
N CYS A 18 27.26 -10.08 -2.98
CA CYS A 18 26.13 -10.94 -3.20
C CYS A 18 24.83 -10.32 -2.68
N TYR A 19 23.73 -10.56 -3.39
CA TYR A 19 22.41 -10.23 -2.88
C TYR A 19 22.07 -11.03 -1.61
N TRP A 20 22.50 -12.30 -1.51
CA TRP A 20 22.18 -13.16 -0.36
C TRP A 20 22.66 -12.61 0.99
N ASN A 21 23.78 -11.88 1.05
CA ASN A 21 24.38 -11.40 2.30
C ASN A 21 24.36 -9.87 2.48
N ARG A 22 23.93 -9.09 1.49
CA ARG A 22 23.70 -7.65 1.66
C ARG A 22 22.39 -7.34 2.36
N THR A 23 22.17 -6.09 2.79
CA THR A 23 20.84 -5.60 3.17
C THR A 23 20.14 -5.09 1.91
N PRO A 24 19.17 -5.82 1.34
CA PRO A 24 18.61 -5.45 0.05
C PRO A 24 17.60 -4.31 0.17
N TYR A 25 17.48 -3.54 -0.90
CA TYR A 25 16.35 -2.62 -1.07
C TYR A 25 15.00 -3.36 -0.97
N SER A 26 14.08 -2.84 -0.15
CA SER A 26 12.85 -3.53 0.25
C SER A 26 11.54 -2.83 -0.16
N TYR A 27 11.63 -1.69 -0.85
CA TYR A 27 10.48 -0.85 -1.18
C TYR A 27 10.02 -1.04 -2.64
N TYR A 28 9.24 -2.08 -2.87
CA TYR A 28 8.82 -2.54 -4.21
C TYR A 28 7.54 -1.88 -4.73
N GLY A 29 7.44 -0.55 -4.57
CA GLY A 29 6.26 0.22 -4.96
C GLY A 29 5.01 -0.22 -4.19
N SER A 30 3.84 -0.29 -4.84
CA SER A 30 2.60 -0.70 -4.17
C SER A 30 2.62 -2.15 -3.69
N LYS A 31 3.55 -2.99 -4.16
CA LYS A 31 3.70 -4.38 -3.69
C LYS A 31 4.66 -4.53 -2.50
N THR A 32 5.06 -3.41 -1.89
CA THR A 32 5.83 -3.41 -0.64
C THR A 32 5.04 -4.08 0.49
N PRO A 33 5.62 -5.06 1.21
CA PRO A 33 5.02 -5.64 2.41
C PRO A 33 4.77 -4.57 3.48
N TYR A 34 3.64 -4.64 4.18
CA TYR A 34 3.22 -3.54 5.04
C TYR A 34 4.22 -3.24 6.18
N ASP A 35 4.75 -4.29 6.79
CA ASP A 35 5.75 -4.23 7.87
C ASP A 35 7.05 -3.53 7.46
N ALA A 36 7.34 -3.40 6.16
CA ALA A 36 8.56 -2.73 5.70
C ALA A 36 8.46 -1.19 5.82
N THR A 37 7.25 -0.61 5.81
CA THR A 37 7.08 0.85 5.76
C THR A 37 6.13 1.43 6.80
N ARG A 38 5.26 0.63 7.43
CA ARG A 38 4.32 1.13 8.46
C ARG A 38 5.02 1.68 9.69
N GLY A 39 4.29 2.49 10.45
CA GLY A 39 4.60 2.80 11.85
C GLY A 39 3.96 1.79 12.80
N ASP A 40 3.71 2.27 14.01
CA ASP A 40 2.96 1.54 15.02
C ASP A 40 2.08 2.52 15.80
N PHE A 41 0.77 2.29 15.85
CA PHE A 41 -0.15 3.14 16.61
C PHE A 41 0.25 3.32 18.08
N ARG A 42 0.90 2.31 18.65
CA ARG A 42 1.32 2.28 20.06
C ARG A 42 2.45 3.28 20.33
N ASP A 43 3.26 3.58 19.31
CA ASP A 43 4.34 4.55 19.39
C ASP A 43 3.85 6.00 19.27
N VAL A 44 2.63 6.21 18.73
CA VAL A 44 2.03 7.54 18.62
C VAL A 44 1.69 8.06 20.02
N PRO A 45 2.28 9.16 20.52
CA PRO A 45 2.05 9.59 21.89
C PRO A 45 0.57 9.92 22.16
N GLN A 46 0.04 9.47 23.29
CA GLN A 46 -1.34 9.76 23.69
C GLN A 46 -1.56 11.26 23.91
N LEU A 47 -2.71 11.77 23.47
CA LEU A 47 -3.10 13.15 23.70
C LEU A 47 -3.56 13.31 25.16
N LYS A 48 -2.90 14.18 25.92
CA LYS A 48 -3.22 14.42 27.34
C LYS A 48 -4.64 14.95 27.49
N GLY A 49 -5.41 14.38 28.42
CA GLY A 49 -6.79 14.80 28.70
C GLY A 49 -7.78 14.45 27.59
N CYS A 50 -7.39 13.67 26.58
CA CYS A 50 -8.23 13.32 25.43
C CYS A 50 -8.60 11.84 25.41
N LYS A 51 -9.81 11.54 24.97
CA LYS A 51 -10.27 10.18 24.67
C LYS A 51 -10.83 10.10 23.25
N PRO A 52 -10.55 9.03 22.50
CA PRO A 52 -11.16 8.83 21.18
C PRO A 52 -12.67 8.66 21.33
N GLU A 53 -13.42 9.38 20.49
CA GLU A 53 -14.88 9.38 20.44
C GLU A 53 -15.37 8.85 19.09
N SER A 54 -14.76 9.22 17.97
CA SER A 54 -15.11 8.65 16.66
C SER A 54 -13.87 8.32 15.87
N ILE A 55 -13.83 7.14 15.23
CA ILE A 55 -12.78 6.75 14.31
C ILE A 55 -13.40 6.48 12.94
N TRP A 56 -12.75 7.03 11.92
CA TRP A 56 -13.05 6.76 10.53
C TRP A 56 -11.76 6.33 9.84
N PHE A 57 -11.80 5.24 9.07
CA PHE A 57 -10.62 4.81 8.31
C PHE A 57 -10.95 4.21 6.95
N MET A 58 -9.97 4.29 6.05
CA MET A 58 -9.90 3.44 4.86
C MET A 58 -8.61 2.62 4.90
N ALA A 59 -8.72 1.33 4.60
CA ALA A 59 -7.60 0.41 4.53
C ALA A 59 -7.58 -0.32 3.18
N ARG A 60 -6.41 -0.47 2.60
CA ARG A 60 -6.18 -1.34 1.45
C ARG A 60 -6.21 -2.79 1.92
N HIS A 61 -6.62 -3.71 1.04
CA HIS A 61 -6.39 -5.13 1.29
C HIS A 61 -4.91 -5.46 1.53
N GLY A 62 -4.66 -6.57 2.22
CA GLY A 62 -3.31 -7.07 2.47
C GLY A 62 -2.65 -7.68 1.24
N ALA A 63 -1.46 -8.24 1.46
CA ALA A 63 -0.67 -8.95 0.47
C ALA A 63 -1.51 -10.00 -0.28
N ARG A 64 -1.54 -9.87 -1.61
CA ARG A 64 -2.35 -10.73 -2.49
C ARG A 64 -1.48 -11.54 -3.43
N HIS A 65 -2.08 -12.58 -3.97
CA HIS A 65 -1.52 -13.28 -5.11
C HIS A 65 -1.44 -12.34 -6.33
N PRO A 66 -0.47 -12.57 -7.23
CA PRO A 66 -0.40 -11.90 -8.53
C PRO A 66 -1.73 -12.00 -9.29
N ASP A 67 -1.92 -11.06 -10.21
CA ASP A 67 -3.00 -11.16 -11.19
C ASP A 67 -2.64 -12.14 -12.32
N GLN A 68 -3.60 -12.40 -13.21
CA GLN A 68 -3.47 -13.42 -14.25
C GLN A 68 -2.41 -13.04 -15.30
N GLU A 69 -2.27 -11.76 -15.60
CA GLU A 69 -1.27 -11.23 -16.53
C GLU A 69 0.12 -11.33 -15.91
N ASP A 70 0.32 -10.75 -14.71
CA ASP A 70 1.57 -10.88 -13.94
C ASP A 70 1.96 -12.37 -13.80
N LYS A 71 1.00 -13.26 -13.54
CA LYS A 71 1.28 -14.70 -13.39
C LYS A 71 1.84 -15.32 -14.67
N ASN A 72 1.23 -15.03 -15.83
CA ASN A 72 1.68 -15.56 -17.11
C ASN A 72 3.07 -15.01 -17.44
N ASP A 73 3.23 -13.71 -17.28
CA ASP A 73 4.48 -12.99 -17.54
C ASP A 73 5.64 -13.50 -16.68
N MET A 74 5.36 -13.86 -15.43
CA MET A 74 6.33 -14.49 -14.52
C MET A 74 6.63 -15.95 -14.87
N LYS A 75 5.72 -16.66 -15.54
CA LYS A 75 5.95 -18.04 -16.01
C LYS A 75 6.75 -18.07 -17.31
N ASP A 76 6.49 -17.13 -18.20
CA ASP A 76 7.19 -17.00 -19.48
C ASP A 76 8.69 -16.78 -19.28
N ILE A 77 9.10 -16.23 -18.13
CA ILE A 77 10.51 -15.95 -17.82
C ILE A 77 11.20 -17.04 -17.01
N LEU A 78 10.52 -18.17 -16.74
CA LEU A 78 11.15 -19.28 -16.02
C LEU A 78 12.28 -19.92 -16.83
N ASP A 79 12.17 -19.96 -18.15
CA ASP A 79 13.21 -20.50 -19.04
C ASP A 79 14.50 -19.66 -18.98
N LEU A 80 14.38 -18.36 -18.69
CA LEU A 80 15.55 -17.47 -18.50
C LEU A 80 16.40 -17.90 -17.29
N LYS A 81 15.83 -18.64 -16.33
CA LYS A 81 16.61 -19.21 -15.22
C LYS A 81 17.74 -20.08 -15.77
N ASP A 82 17.43 -20.95 -16.73
CA ASP A 82 18.40 -21.90 -17.25
C ASP A 82 19.47 -21.16 -18.08
N ASP A 83 19.08 -20.16 -18.87
CA ASP A 83 20.01 -19.26 -19.56
C ASP A 83 20.98 -18.56 -18.59
N ILE A 84 20.49 -18.07 -17.45
CA ILE A 84 21.33 -17.41 -16.42
C ILE A 84 22.34 -18.42 -15.83
N LEU A 85 21.90 -19.64 -15.57
CA LEU A 85 22.76 -20.70 -15.02
C LEU A 85 23.83 -21.12 -16.02
N ASP A 86 23.48 -21.31 -17.29
CA ASP A 86 24.41 -21.68 -18.37
C ASP A 86 25.43 -20.57 -18.62
N ASN A 87 24.99 -19.31 -18.65
CA ASN A 87 25.89 -18.15 -18.79
C ASN A 87 26.94 -18.13 -17.66
N TYR A 88 26.53 -18.40 -16.42
CA TYR A 88 27.46 -18.44 -15.29
C TYR A 88 28.51 -19.56 -15.42
N GLU A 89 28.10 -20.76 -15.83
CA GLU A 89 29.03 -21.89 -16.07
C GLU A 89 30.01 -21.60 -17.21
N ASP A 90 29.60 -20.83 -18.22
CA ASP A 90 30.45 -20.32 -19.30
C ASP A 90 31.41 -19.19 -18.86
N GLY A 91 31.38 -18.78 -17.58
CA GLY A 91 32.15 -17.65 -17.06
C GLY A 91 31.65 -16.29 -17.49
N ARG A 92 30.36 -16.18 -17.87
CA ARG A 92 29.69 -14.94 -18.27
C ARG A 92 28.74 -14.45 -17.16
N GLY A 93 28.72 -13.13 -16.94
CA GLY A 93 27.87 -12.48 -15.94
C GLY A 93 28.55 -12.27 -14.57
N ASP A 94 27.93 -11.42 -13.74
CA ASP A 94 28.56 -10.91 -12.51
C ASP A 94 27.87 -11.38 -11.22
N LEU A 95 26.86 -12.26 -11.33
CA LEU A 95 26.19 -12.86 -10.17
C LEU A 95 27.18 -13.69 -9.36
N CYS A 96 27.14 -13.55 -8.04
CA CYS A 96 28.05 -14.31 -7.19
C CYS A 96 27.61 -15.78 -7.08
N ALA A 97 28.57 -16.67 -6.77
CA ALA A 97 28.33 -18.11 -6.68
C ALA A 97 27.16 -18.51 -5.77
N GLN A 98 26.96 -17.80 -4.66
CA GLN A 98 25.86 -18.10 -3.74
C GLN A 98 24.49 -17.65 -4.29
N ASP A 99 24.40 -16.51 -4.97
CA ASP A 99 23.15 -16.08 -5.62
C ASP A 99 22.75 -17.06 -6.74
N ILE A 100 23.74 -17.61 -7.45
CA ILE A 100 23.55 -18.68 -8.46
C ILE A 100 23.10 -19.98 -7.80
N ALA A 101 23.69 -20.39 -6.68
CA ALA A 101 23.26 -21.57 -5.93
C ALA A 101 21.80 -21.43 -5.46
N ASP A 102 21.44 -20.25 -4.95
CA ASP A 102 20.08 -19.93 -4.52
C ASP A 102 19.09 -19.94 -5.71
N LEU A 103 19.48 -19.38 -6.86
CA LEU A 103 18.67 -19.41 -8.09
C LEU A 103 18.50 -20.85 -8.60
N ARG A 104 19.56 -21.66 -8.59
CA ARG A 104 19.53 -23.08 -8.98
C ARG A 104 18.55 -23.87 -8.10
N ALA A 105 18.61 -23.66 -6.79
CA ALA A 105 17.73 -24.30 -5.81
C ALA A 105 16.28 -23.78 -5.84
N TRP A 106 16.04 -22.60 -6.43
CA TRP A 106 14.71 -22.02 -6.49
C TRP A 106 13.78 -22.83 -7.40
N THR A 107 12.56 -23.06 -6.93
CA THR A 107 11.48 -23.70 -7.68
C THR A 107 10.21 -22.85 -7.62
N TRP A 108 9.39 -22.94 -8.67
CA TRP A 108 8.11 -22.25 -8.73
C TRP A 108 7.21 -22.72 -7.58
N ASN A 109 6.65 -21.77 -6.84
CA ASN A 109 5.71 -22.06 -5.78
C ASN A 109 4.31 -22.21 -6.39
N GLU A 110 3.81 -23.43 -6.53
CA GLU A 110 2.47 -23.72 -7.07
C GLU A 110 1.33 -22.99 -6.34
N LYS A 111 1.54 -22.50 -5.10
CA LYS A 111 0.55 -21.66 -4.41
C LYS A 111 0.33 -20.31 -5.11
N LEU A 112 1.23 -19.89 -6.01
CA LEU A 112 1.03 -18.73 -6.89
C LEU A 112 -0.03 -18.99 -7.97
N ASP A 113 -0.30 -20.27 -8.29
CA ASP A 113 -1.25 -20.65 -9.35
C ASP A 113 -2.69 -20.79 -8.88
N ARG A 114 -2.88 -21.16 -7.61
CA ARG A 114 -4.17 -21.69 -7.13
C ARG A 114 -5.18 -20.62 -6.70
N ALA A 115 -4.79 -19.34 -6.63
CA ALA A 115 -5.61 -18.31 -5.98
C ALA A 115 -5.36 -16.89 -6.52
N ILE A 116 -5.45 -16.72 -7.84
CA ILE A 116 -5.22 -15.43 -8.54
C ILE A 116 -6.06 -14.31 -7.90
N TYR A 117 -5.46 -13.14 -7.70
CA TYR A 117 -6.05 -11.98 -7.01
C TYR A 117 -6.44 -12.20 -5.53
N HIS A 118 -6.39 -13.42 -5.01
CA HIS A 118 -6.87 -13.67 -3.65
C HIS A 118 -5.90 -13.12 -2.61
N LEU A 119 -6.44 -12.85 -1.41
CA LEU A 119 -5.61 -12.53 -0.25
C LEU A 119 -4.73 -13.73 0.11
N THR A 120 -3.44 -13.49 0.29
CA THR A 120 -2.50 -14.52 0.78
C THR A 120 -2.69 -14.73 2.29
N PRO A 121 -2.19 -15.84 2.86
CA PRO A 121 -2.13 -16.01 4.31
C PRO A 121 -1.35 -14.90 5.03
N GLU A 122 -0.27 -14.39 4.41
CA GLU A 122 0.49 -13.27 4.96
C GLU A 122 -0.34 -11.99 4.94
N GLY A 123 -1.03 -11.70 3.84
CA GLY A 123 -1.94 -10.56 3.75
C GLY A 123 -3.10 -10.65 4.74
N TYR A 124 -3.55 -11.85 5.09
CA TYR A 124 -4.49 -12.04 6.19
C TYR A 124 -3.87 -11.64 7.53
N ARG A 125 -2.64 -12.10 7.80
CA ARG A 125 -1.90 -11.76 9.03
C ARG A 125 -1.63 -10.26 9.14
N GLU A 126 -1.25 -9.58 8.06
CA GLU A 126 -1.04 -8.13 8.05
C GLU A 126 -2.26 -7.37 8.59
N LEU A 127 -3.47 -7.80 8.20
CA LEU A 127 -4.72 -7.18 8.64
C LEU A 127 -5.15 -7.63 10.03
N LEU A 128 -4.91 -8.88 10.40
CA LEU A 128 -5.09 -9.38 11.76
C LEU A 128 -4.25 -8.57 12.76
N ASP A 129 -2.97 -8.36 12.45
CA ASP A 129 -2.05 -7.62 13.30
C ASP A 129 -2.36 -6.11 13.30
N PHE A 130 -2.87 -5.57 12.18
CA PHE A 130 -3.44 -4.23 12.16
C PHE A 130 -4.61 -4.12 13.14
N GLY A 131 -5.54 -5.10 13.14
CA GLY A 131 -6.62 -5.19 14.12
C GLY A 131 -6.11 -5.22 15.56
N ASP A 132 -5.09 -6.04 15.84
CA ASP A 132 -4.50 -6.13 17.17
C ASP A 132 -3.96 -4.78 17.65
N ARG A 133 -3.06 -4.16 16.87
CA ARG A 133 -2.47 -2.84 17.21
C ARG A 133 -3.53 -1.76 17.34
N PHE A 134 -4.52 -1.76 16.44
CA PHE A 134 -5.65 -0.84 16.49
C PHE A 134 -6.43 -1.00 17.79
N SER A 135 -6.71 -2.23 18.21
CA SER A 135 -7.46 -2.50 19.43
C SER A 135 -6.72 -2.09 20.69
N VAL A 136 -5.40 -2.30 20.74
CA VAL A 136 -4.56 -1.82 21.84
C VAL A 136 -4.61 -0.30 21.94
N LYS A 137 -4.49 0.41 20.80
CA LYS A 137 -4.47 1.87 20.80
C LYS A 137 -5.82 2.49 21.17
N PHE A 138 -6.90 1.94 20.63
CA PHE A 138 -8.23 2.56 20.69
C PHE A 138 -9.21 1.80 21.60
N GLN A 139 -8.67 1.00 22.53
CA GLN A 139 -9.43 0.14 23.42
C GLN A 139 -10.58 0.89 24.14
N SER A 140 -10.32 2.10 24.63
CA SER A 140 -11.30 2.89 25.37
C SER A 140 -12.56 3.23 24.56
N LEU A 141 -12.41 3.36 23.23
CA LEU A 141 -13.54 3.55 22.33
C LEU A 141 -14.23 2.22 22.03
N LEU A 142 -13.46 1.20 21.68
CA LEU A 142 -13.95 -0.12 21.25
C LEU A 142 -14.79 -0.83 22.32
N GLU A 143 -14.44 -0.66 23.60
CA GLU A 143 -15.20 -1.24 24.71
C GLU A 143 -16.63 -0.70 24.84
N ASN A 144 -16.91 0.48 24.29
CA ASN A 144 -18.16 1.20 24.51
C ASN A 144 -18.68 1.83 23.21
N LEU A 145 -18.69 1.08 22.10
CA LEU A 145 -19.23 1.56 20.83
C LEU A 145 -20.76 1.69 20.87
N ASP A 146 -21.23 2.83 20.38
CA ASP A 146 -22.64 3.08 20.10
C ASP A 146 -23.00 2.58 18.69
N VAL A 147 -22.15 2.87 17.71
CA VAL A 147 -22.35 2.51 16.31
C VAL A 147 -21.05 2.00 15.70
N SER A 148 -21.10 0.85 15.02
CA SER A 148 -20.00 0.35 14.21
C SER A 148 -20.46 0.12 12.77
N LEU A 149 -19.64 0.55 11.81
CA LEU A 149 -19.85 0.36 10.38
C LEU A 149 -18.55 -0.10 9.74
N ILE A 150 -18.51 -1.35 9.25
CA ILE A 150 -17.33 -1.90 8.58
C ILE A 150 -17.76 -2.44 7.23
N ARG A 151 -17.19 -1.92 6.14
CA ARG A 151 -17.54 -2.30 4.76
C ARG A 151 -16.31 -2.67 3.97
N SER A 152 -16.51 -3.47 2.93
CA SER A 152 -15.49 -3.75 1.92
C SER A 152 -16.04 -3.56 0.51
N THR A 153 -15.16 -3.37 -0.47
CA THR A 153 -15.53 -3.63 -1.87
C THR A 153 -15.88 -5.12 -2.05
N LYS A 154 -16.46 -5.47 -3.21
CA LYS A 154 -16.95 -6.84 -3.49
C LYS A 154 -15.86 -7.90 -3.70
N GLU A 155 -14.59 -7.49 -3.69
CA GLU A 155 -13.47 -8.35 -4.02
C GLU A 155 -13.12 -9.29 -2.86
N GLN A 156 -12.81 -10.55 -3.17
CA GLN A 156 -12.47 -11.56 -2.16
C GLN A 156 -11.37 -11.06 -1.20
N ARG A 157 -10.37 -10.37 -1.74
CA ARG A 157 -9.23 -9.84 -0.98
C ARG A 157 -9.62 -8.74 0.00
N THR A 158 -10.56 -7.87 -0.33
CA THR A 158 -11.02 -6.79 0.56
C THR A 158 -12.00 -7.33 1.59
N ILE A 159 -12.89 -8.27 1.22
CA ILE A 159 -13.79 -8.95 2.17
C ILE A 159 -13.00 -9.72 3.24
N LYS A 160 -12.00 -10.53 2.84
CA LYS A 160 -11.17 -11.26 3.82
C LYS A 160 -10.26 -10.33 4.63
N SER A 161 -9.80 -9.24 4.05
CA SER A 161 -9.03 -8.22 4.79
C SER A 161 -9.88 -7.59 5.90
N ALA A 162 -11.15 -7.27 5.61
CA ALA A 162 -12.08 -6.76 6.62
C ALA A 162 -12.30 -7.77 7.75
N ARG A 163 -12.52 -9.05 7.41
CA ARG A 163 -12.68 -10.12 8.41
C ARG A 163 -11.44 -10.30 9.29
N ALA A 164 -10.25 -10.34 8.67
CA ALA A 164 -8.99 -10.46 9.40
C ALA A 164 -8.79 -9.33 10.42
N PHE A 165 -9.05 -8.08 10.00
CA PHE A 165 -8.98 -6.93 10.90
C PHE A 165 -9.92 -7.10 12.10
N ILE A 166 -11.18 -7.50 11.88
CA ILE A 166 -12.15 -7.71 12.96
C ILE A 166 -11.73 -8.85 13.89
N GLU A 167 -11.22 -9.96 13.35
CA GLU A 167 -10.69 -11.06 14.16
C GLU A 167 -9.49 -10.65 15.02
N GLY A 168 -8.71 -9.67 14.55
CA GLY A 168 -7.54 -9.16 15.27
C GLY A 168 -7.91 -8.25 16.44
N LEU A 169 -9.10 -7.66 16.44
CA LEU A 169 -9.54 -6.76 17.51
C LEU A 169 -9.76 -7.53 18.82
N LYS A 170 -9.10 -7.09 19.90
CA LYS A 170 -9.21 -7.71 21.22
C LYS A 170 -10.18 -6.95 22.14
N ASN A 171 -10.75 -7.68 23.11
CA ASN A 171 -11.57 -7.15 24.21
C ASN A 171 -12.81 -6.33 23.77
N ILE A 172 -13.40 -6.62 22.62
CA ILE A 172 -14.66 -5.96 22.21
C ILE A 172 -15.85 -6.58 22.93
N LYS A 173 -16.68 -5.75 23.57
CA LYS A 173 -17.90 -6.21 24.26
C LYS A 173 -19.07 -6.48 23.31
N LYS A 174 -19.14 -5.75 22.20
CA LYS A 174 -20.18 -5.91 21.17
C LYS A 174 -19.54 -6.47 19.89
N PRO A 175 -20.07 -7.56 19.31
CA PRO A 175 -19.57 -8.06 18.03
C PRO A 175 -19.69 -6.98 16.95
N ILE A 176 -18.61 -6.77 16.20
CA ILE A 176 -18.62 -5.90 15.03
C ILE A 176 -18.85 -6.78 13.81
N VAL A 177 -19.92 -6.49 13.07
CA VAL A 177 -20.26 -7.21 11.84
C VAL A 177 -19.69 -6.45 10.65
N VAL A 178 -19.21 -7.19 9.65
CA VAL A 178 -18.86 -6.63 8.34
C VAL A 178 -20.14 -6.55 7.51
N ASP A 179 -20.56 -5.34 7.18
CA ASP A 179 -21.69 -5.07 6.28
C ASP A 179 -21.42 -5.69 4.89
N ASP A 180 -22.49 -6.08 4.22
CA ASP A 180 -22.40 -6.53 2.84
C ASP A 180 -21.79 -5.45 1.92
N PRO A 181 -20.96 -5.84 0.94
CA PRO A 181 -20.48 -4.92 -0.08
C PRO A 181 -21.64 -4.24 -0.81
N ILE A 182 -21.46 -2.98 -1.20
CA ILE A 182 -22.46 -2.25 -1.99
C ILE A 182 -22.55 -2.91 -3.38
N SER A 183 -23.69 -3.54 -3.67
CA SER A 183 -23.91 -4.30 -4.91
C SER A 183 -23.88 -3.43 -6.18
N ASP A 184 -24.33 -2.17 -6.07
CA ASP A 184 -24.47 -1.22 -7.19
C ASP A 184 -23.27 -0.28 -7.42
N ASP A 185 -22.10 -0.60 -6.87
CA ASP A 185 -20.89 0.22 -7.04
C ASP A 185 -20.55 0.46 -8.54
N PRO A 186 -20.68 1.71 -9.04
CA PRO A 186 -20.42 2.04 -10.44
C PRO A 186 -18.98 1.76 -10.88
N ILE A 187 -18.01 1.89 -9.97
CA ILE A 187 -16.59 1.66 -10.24
C ILE A 187 -16.32 0.17 -10.36
N ALA A 188 -16.92 -0.65 -9.50
CA ALA A 188 -16.81 -2.10 -9.56
C ALA A 188 -17.53 -2.68 -10.79
N ARG A 189 -18.58 -2.03 -11.30
CA ARG A 189 -19.26 -2.36 -12.56
C ARG A 189 -18.43 -1.92 -13.77
N LEU A 190 -17.84 -0.73 -13.74
CA LEU A 190 -16.95 -0.23 -14.78
C LEU A 190 -15.73 -1.13 -14.94
N GLN A 191 -15.05 -1.48 -13.85
CA GLN A 191 -13.88 -2.37 -13.87
C GLN A 191 -14.24 -3.74 -14.48
N ALA A 192 -15.32 -4.37 -14.02
CA ALA A 192 -15.77 -5.65 -14.55
C ALA A 192 -16.22 -5.58 -16.03
N ASN A 193 -16.75 -4.44 -16.47
CA ASN A 193 -17.21 -4.24 -17.86
C ASN A 193 -16.05 -3.92 -18.80
N VAL A 194 -15.07 -3.11 -18.38
CA VAL A 194 -13.85 -2.84 -19.15
C VAL A 194 -13.04 -4.12 -19.29
N GLN A 195 -12.83 -4.84 -18.19
CA GLN A 195 -12.08 -6.10 -18.17
C GLN A 195 -12.72 -7.22 -19.02
N ARG A 196 -14.04 -7.17 -19.22
CA ARG A 196 -14.77 -8.04 -20.15
C ARG A 196 -14.70 -7.58 -21.61
N ARG A 197 -14.52 -6.28 -21.86
CA ARG A 197 -14.55 -5.65 -23.20
C ARG A 197 -13.19 -5.62 -23.89
N VAL A 198 -12.08 -5.55 -23.16
CA VAL A 198 -10.72 -5.40 -23.72
C VAL A 198 -9.97 -6.71 -23.95
N GLY A 199 -10.65 -7.80 -24.31
CA GLY A 199 -9.98 -9.06 -24.65
C GLY A 199 -9.12 -8.95 -25.93
N LEU A 200 -7.90 -8.42 -25.83
CA LEU A 200 -6.92 -8.33 -26.92
C LEU A 200 -5.47 -8.49 -26.43
N ASP A 201 -4.70 -9.13 -27.32
CA ASP A 201 -3.33 -9.61 -27.22
C ASP A 201 -2.40 -8.90 -28.23
N PHE A 202 -1.60 -7.87 -27.90
CA PHE A 202 -0.34 -7.56 -28.64
C PHE A 202 0.66 -6.63 -27.89
N GLU A 203 1.92 -6.63 -28.36
CA GLU A 203 3.21 -6.40 -27.67
C GLU A 203 3.83 -4.97 -27.57
N LEU A 204 4.75 -4.79 -26.59
CA LEU A 204 6.20 -4.51 -26.77
C LEU A 204 7.02 -4.72 -25.46
N SER A 205 8.22 -5.33 -25.58
CA SER A 205 9.24 -5.61 -24.54
C SER A 205 9.78 -4.34 -23.84
N PRO A 206 9.44 -4.10 -22.55
CA PRO A 206 10.30 -4.25 -21.35
C PRO A 206 9.76 -5.29 -20.34
N LYS A 207 8.84 -6.12 -20.83
CA LYS A 207 8.09 -7.14 -20.11
C LYS A 207 8.97 -8.00 -19.23
N ASN A 208 10.07 -8.54 -19.76
CA ASN A 208 10.97 -9.45 -19.04
C ASN A 208 11.55 -8.85 -17.74
N ILE A 209 11.98 -7.59 -17.78
CA ILE A 209 12.51 -6.89 -16.59
C ILE A 209 11.41 -6.70 -15.55
N LEU A 210 10.21 -6.30 -15.99
CA LEU A 210 9.04 -6.14 -15.12
C LEU A 210 8.54 -7.49 -14.57
N SER A 211 8.64 -8.58 -15.34
CA SER A 211 8.33 -9.95 -14.92
C SER A 211 9.27 -10.44 -13.84
N ILE A 212 10.60 -10.26 -14.01
CA ILE A 212 11.59 -10.59 -12.97
C ILE A 212 11.37 -9.73 -11.73
N TYR A 213 11.07 -8.44 -11.91
CA TYR A 213 10.70 -7.55 -10.80
C TYR A 213 9.42 -8.01 -10.09
N ASN A 214 8.43 -8.49 -10.83
CA ASN A 214 7.21 -9.08 -10.32
C ASN A 214 7.48 -10.40 -9.56
N LEU A 215 8.34 -11.29 -10.07
CA LEU A 215 8.80 -12.51 -9.37
C LEU A 215 9.49 -12.16 -8.06
N CYS A 216 10.39 -11.16 -8.09
CA CYS A 216 11.09 -10.65 -6.92
C CYS A 216 10.11 -10.19 -5.83
N ARG A 217 9.20 -9.26 -6.14
CA ARG A 217 8.33 -8.62 -5.15
C ARG A 217 7.13 -9.46 -4.72
N ASN A 218 6.55 -10.29 -5.61
CA ASN A 218 5.43 -11.16 -5.25
C ASN A 218 5.87 -12.36 -4.40
N TYR A 219 7.11 -12.84 -4.50
CA TYR A 219 7.56 -13.92 -3.60
C TYR A 219 7.65 -13.46 -2.13
N ARG A 220 7.95 -12.16 -1.90
CA ARG A 220 7.93 -11.54 -0.56
C ARG A 220 6.53 -11.37 0.02
N SER A 221 5.47 -11.42 -0.81
CA SER A 221 4.09 -11.33 -0.33
C SER A 221 3.64 -12.56 0.48
N TYR A 222 4.45 -13.62 0.54
CA TYR A 222 4.18 -14.83 1.33
C TYR A 222 5.04 -14.97 2.59
N SER A 223 6.11 -14.19 2.71
CA SER A 223 7.00 -14.22 3.86
C SER A 223 7.87 -12.97 3.89
N VAL A 224 7.81 -12.23 5.00
CA VAL A 224 8.66 -11.06 5.25
C VAL A 224 10.15 -11.43 5.29
N LEU A 225 10.46 -12.67 5.72
CA LEU A 225 11.82 -13.18 5.95
C LEU A 225 12.46 -13.86 4.74
N LYS A 226 11.67 -14.46 3.82
CA LYS A 226 12.23 -15.14 2.65
C LYS A 226 12.65 -14.13 1.58
N ARG A 227 13.94 -14.11 1.27
CA ARG A 227 14.49 -13.39 0.11
C ARG A 227 14.10 -14.14 -1.17
N SER A 228 13.63 -13.40 -2.18
CA SER A 228 13.43 -13.97 -3.52
C SER A 228 14.77 -13.96 -4.26
N PRO A 229 15.29 -15.09 -4.75
CA PRO A 229 16.52 -15.14 -5.55
C PRO A 229 16.42 -14.29 -6.83
N TRP A 230 15.22 -14.13 -7.38
CA TRP A 230 14.95 -13.24 -8.52
C TRP A 230 15.24 -11.76 -8.24
N CYS A 231 15.31 -11.33 -6.98
CA CYS A 231 15.74 -9.97 -6.65
C CYS A 231 17.25 -9.76 -6.82
N ALA A 232 18.06 -10.83 -6.89
CA ALA A 232 19.51 -10.73 -7.06
C ALA A 232 19.92 -10.21 -8.45
N VAL A 233 19.02 -10.33 -9.44
CA VAL A 233 19.21 -9.79 -10.80
C VAL A 233 19.28 -8.26 -10.80
N PHE A 234 18.83 -7.59 -9.73
CA PHE A 234 18.81 -6.14 -9.64
C PHE A 234 19.78 -5.58 -8.58
N SER A 235 20.45 -4.50 -8.93
CA SER A 235 21.04 -3.56 -7.98
C SER A 235 19.96 -2.75 -7.26
N ASP A 236 20.32 -2.13 -6.13
CA ASP A 236 19.38 -1.29 -5.38
C ASP A 236 18.97 -0.04 -6.17
N ASP A 237 19.86 0.53 -6.99
CA ASP A 237 19.55 1.66 -7.87
C ASP A 237 18.53 1.27 -8.96
N GLU A 238 18.63 0.07 -9.53
CA GLU A 238 17.66 -0.45 -10.51
C GLU A 238 16.29 -0.71 -9.86
N LEU A 239 16.25 -1.24 -8.64
CA LEU A 239 15.00 -1.40 -7.90
C LEU A 239 14.34 -0.04 -7.60
N MET A 240 15.13 1.00 -7.30
CA MET A 240 14.60 2.36 -7.15
C MET A 240 14.06 2.95 -8.46
N ILE A 241 14.64 2.59 -9.62
CA ILE A 241 14.12 2.98 -10.94
C ILE A 241 12.79 2.27 -11.20
N LEU A 242 12.71 0.97 -10.92
CA LEU A 242 11.48 0.18 -11.10
C LEU A 242 10.34 0.66 -10.20
N GLU A 243 10.64 1.05 -8.95
CA GLU A 243 9.68 1.75 -8.09
C GLU A 243 9.24 3.09 -8.70
N TYR A 244 10.16 3.89 -9.24
CA TYR A 244 9.86 5.20 -9.83
C TYR A 244 8.92 5.09 -11.04
N VAL A 245 9.06 4.05 -11.88
CA VAL A 245 8.15 3.77 -13.00
C VAL A 245 6.72 3.53 -12.51
N GLU A 246 6.57 2.76 -11.42
CA GLU A 246 5.27 2.51 -10.80
C GLU A 246 4.70 3.78 -10.14
N ASP A 247 5.55 4.60 -9.52
CA ASP A 247 5.14 5.87 -8.94
C ASP A 247 4.58 6.83 -9.99
N ILE A 248 5.24 6.96 -11.14
CA ILE A 248 4.72 7.73 -12.29
C ILE A 248 3.36 7.16 -12.70
N THR A 249 3.27 5.85 -12.86
CA THR A 249 2.03 5.19 -13.30
C THR A 249 0.87 5.52 -12.37
N HIS A 250 1.07 5.38 -11.05
CA HIS A 250 0.03 5.70 -10.08
C HIS A 250 -0.24 7.20 -9.93
N TYR A 251 0.79 8.04 -10.04
CA TYR A 251 0.62 9.49 -10.02
C TYR A 251 -0.30 9.96 -11.15
N TYR A 252 -0.07 9.45 -12.37
CA TYR A 252 -0.85 9.86 -13.52
C TYR A 252 -2.22 9.18 -13.61
N ARG A 253 -2.31 7.89 -13.24
CA ARG A 253 -3.55 7.12 -13.32
C ARG A 253 -4.52 7.44 -12.19
N ASN A 254 -4.03 7.44 -10.94
CA ASN A 254 -4.88 7.48 -9.74
C ASN A 254 -4.62 8.73 -8.87
N GLY A 255 -3.57 9.48 -9.17
CA GLY A 255 -3.15 10.67 -8.44
C GLY A 255 -3.48 11.97 -9.17
N TYR A 256 -2.53 12.90 -9.17
CA TYR A 256 -2.65 14.24 -9.75
C TYR A 256 -2.64 14.30 -11.29
N GLY A 257 -2.54 13.17 -12.00
CA GLY A 257 -2.59 13.16 -13.46
C GLY A 257 -3.95 13.52 -14.05
N HIS A 258 -5.05 13.32 -13.32
CA HIS A 258 -6.39 13.64 -13.79
C HIS A 258 -7.25 14.24 -12.68
N SER A 259 -7.97 15.33 -12.96
CA SER A 259 -8.79 16.04 -11.98
C SER A 259 -9.96 15.20 -11.44
N THR A 260 -10.45 14.23 -12.22
CA THR A 260 -11.47 13.26 -11.75
C THR A 260 -11.05 12.49 -10.50
N ASN A 261 -9.75 12.25 -10.29
CA ASN A 261 -9.26 11.57 -9.09
C ASN A 261 -9.51 12.39 -7.82
N ILE A 262 -9.50 13.72 -7.93
CA ILE A 262 -9.88 14.63 -6.84
C ILE A 262 -11.37 14.49 -6.52
N LEU A 263 -12.22 14.42 -7.56
CA LEU A 263 -13.67 14.29 -7.40
C LEU A 263 -14.06 12.94 -6.79
N LEU A 264 -13.44 11.85 -7.25
CA LEU A 264 -13.67 10.50 -6.69
C LEU A 264 -13.16 10.39 -5.25
N GLY A 265 -11.97 10.91 -4.94
CA GLY A 265 -11.43 10.94 -3.58
C GLY A 265 -12.29 11.76 -2.62
N ALA A 266 -12.88 12.86 -3.10
CA ALA A 266 -13.77 13.72 -2.32
C ALA A 266 -15.01 12.99 -1.78
N LEU A 267 -15.47 11.91 -2.44
CA LEU A 267 -16.61 11.12 -1.96
C LEU A 267 -16.31 10.41 -0.63
N GLY A 268 -15.10 9.86 -0.47
CA GLY A 268 -14.68 9.28 0.81
C GLY A 268 -14.53 10.35 1.90
N LEU A 269 -13.99 11.51 1.53
CA LEU A 269 -13.81 12.64 2.46
C LEU A 269 -15.13 13.30 2.87
N LYS A 270 -16.14 13.25 2.01
CA LYS A 270 -17.53 13.63 2.35
C LYS A 270 -18.09 12.75 3.46
N ASP A 271 -17.96 11.44 3.35
CA ASP A 271 -18.43 10.52 4.39
C ASP A 271 -17.67 10.77 5.72
N LEU A 272 -16.34 10.87 5.68
CA LEU A 272 -15.53 11.25 6.85
C LEU A 272 -16.06 12.52 7.53
N TYR A 273 -16.25 13.59 6.75
CA TYR A 273 -16.73 14.87 7.26
C TYR A 273 -18.11 14.74 7.92
N GLN A 274 -19.05 14.08 7.26
CA GLN A 274 -20.42 13.91 7.75
C GLN A 274 -20.47 13.05 9.02
N LYS A 275 -19.67 11.99 9.10
CA LYS A 275 -19.60 11.11 10.28
C LYS A 275 -19.04 11.87 11.48
N PHE A 276 -17.97 12.66 11.31
CA PHE A 276 -17.38 13.43 12.40
C PHE A 276 -18.26 14.61 12.83
N GLU A 277 -18.94 15.28 11.89
CA GLU A 277 -19.94 16.29 12.23
C GLU A 277 -21.08 15.72 13.06
N LYS A 278 -21.59 14.54 12.69
CA LYS A 278 -22.63 13.85 13.46
C LYS A 278 -22.13 13.43 14.85
N ALA A 279 -20.98 12.76 14.90
CA ALA A 279 -20.41 12.26 16.15
C ALA A 279 -20.09 13.39 17.14
N SER A 280 -19.52 14.50 16.66
CA SER A 280 -19.20 15.65 17.52
C SER A 280 -20.44 16.35 18.09
N LYS A 281 -21.56 16.40 17.35
CA LYS A 281 -22.82 17.01 17.80
C LYS A 281 -23.60 16.12 18.77
N GLU A 282 -23.65 14.83 18.48
CA GLU A 282 -24.46 13.86 19.23
C GLU A 282 -23.65 13.18 20.36
N GLY A 283 -22.33 13.36 20.41
CA GLY A 283 -21.44 12.72 21.38
C GLY A 283 -21.35 11.19 21.20
N LEU A 284 -21.50 10.72 19.96
CA LEU A 284 -21.57 9.28 19.65
C LEU A 284 -20.19 8.64 19.59
N LYS A 285 -20.07 7.46 20.20
CA LYS A 285 -18.90 6.58 20.10
C LYS A 285 -19.00 5.70 18.86
N THR A 286 -18.31 6.08 17.79
CA THR A 286 -18.46 5.40 16.49
C THR A 286 -17.17 4.85 15.92
N LEU A 287 -17.24 3.67 15.29
CA LEU A 287 -16.19 3.13 14.43
C LEU A 287 -16.71 2.99 13.00
N THR A 288 -16.09 3.67 12.04
CA THR A 288 -16.36 3.53 10.61
C THR A 288 -15.10 3.09 9.88
N GLY A 289 -15.16 2.02 9.10
CA GLY A 289 -14.02 1.46 8.40
C GLY A 289 -14.37 0.93 7.01
N TYR A 290 -13.55 1.26 6.01
CA TYR A 290 -13.73 0.79 4.64
C TYR A 290 -12.50 0.04 4.13
N PHE A 291 -12.69 -1.17 3.62
CA PHE A 291 -11.64 -1.99 3.01
C PHE A 291 -11.71 -1.90 1.48
N THR A 292 -10.66 -1.37 0.87
CA THR A 292 -10.62 -0.95 -0.54
C THR A 292 -9.28 -1.28 -1.21
N HIS A 293 -8.95 -0.58 -2.30
CA HIS A 293 -7.73 -0.72 -3.09
C HIS A 293 -6.82 0.51 -2.92
N ASP A 294 -5.55 0.36 -3.30
CA ASP A 294 -4.55 1.44 -3.37
C ASP A 294 -5.08 2.70 -4.07
N THR A 295 -5.83 2.49 -5.15
CA THR A 295 -6.43 3.50 -6.00
C THR A 295 -7.28 4.48 -5.21
N MET A 296 -8.10 3.99 -4.27
CA MET A 296 -8.94 4.86 -3.45
C MET A 296 -8.12 5.69 -2.46
N LEU A 297 -7.07 5.12 -1.87
CA LEU A 297 -6.17 5.88 -0.97
C LEU A 297 -5.41 6.96 -1.73
N HIS A 298 -4.89 6.66 -2.94
CA HIS A 298 -4.27 7.66 -3.81
C HIS A 298 -5.23 8.81 -4.13
N MET A 299 -6.48 8.51 -4.48
CA MET A 299 -7.49 9.52 -4.75
C MET A 299 -7.82 10.38 -3.52
N ILE A 300 -7.89 9.78 -2.31
CA ILE A 300 -8.04 10.52 -1.05
C ILE A 300 -6.88 11.49 -0.83
N TYR A 301 -5.64 11.02 -0.94
CA TYR A 301 -4.46 11.86 -0.76
C TYR A 301 -4.43 13.01 -1.78
N THR A 302 -4.81 12.71 -3.02
CA THR A 302 -4.92 13.69 -4.11
C THR A 302 -5.96 14.76 -3.79
N ALA A 303 -7.17 14.34 -3.37
CA ALA A 303 -8.26 15.25 -3.01
C ALA A 303 -7.91 16.14 -1.81
N MET A 304 -7.07 15.65 -0.89
CA MET A 304 -6.54 16.40 0.23
C MET A 304 -5.38 17.34 -0.14
N GLY A 305 -4.79 17.19 -1.33
CA GLY A 305 -3.61 17.97 -1.73
C GLY A 305 -2.29 17.48 -1.12
N LEU A 306 -2.20 16.19 -0.73
CA LEU A 306 -1.01 15.62 -0.10
C LEU A 306 -0.04 14.97 -1.09
N TYR A 307 1.25 15.03 -0.75
CA TYR A 307 2.34 14.36 -1.48
C TYR A 307 2.47 14.78 -2.94
N MET A 308 2.06 16.02 -3.25
CA MET A 308 2.25 16.60 -4.58
C MET A 308 3.71 17.01 -4.78
N ASP A 309 4.31 16.58 -5.88
CA ASP A 309 5.68 16.92 -6.25
C ASP A 309 5.78 18.22 -7.05
N TYR A 310 6.81 19.02 -6.75
CA TYR A 310 7.21 20.17 -7.58
C TYR A 310 8.74 20.15 -7.79
N PRO A 311 9.24 20.04 -9.04
CA PRO A 311 8.48 19.79 -10.27
C PRO A 311 7.73 18.45 -10.24
N LYS A 312 6.66 18.33 -11.05
CA LYS A 312 5.86 17.10 -11.12
C LYS A 312 6.75 15.91 -11.49
N ILE A 313 6.48 14.75 -10.89
CA ILE A 313 7.14 13.49 -11.26
C ILE A 313 6.98 13.24 -12.77
N SER A 314 8.04 12.84 -13.45
CA SER A 314 8.03 12.61 -14.90
C SER A 314 9.01 11.52 -15.31
N GLY A 315 8.82 10.95 -16.50
CA GLY A 315 9.74 9.96 -17.08
C GLY A 315 11.01 10.57 -17.69
N LEU A 316 11.14 11.91 -17.74
CA LEU A 316 12.30 12.58 -18.33
C LEU A 316 13.54 12.52 -17.44
N GLU A 317 13.33 12.70 -16.13
CA GLU A 317 14.39 12.62 -15.13
C GLU A 317 13.83 11.98 -13.85
N ARG A 318 14.64 11.14 -13.20
CA ARG A 318 14.27 10.52 -11.93
C ARG A 318 14.35 11.53 -10.78
N VAL A 319 13.20 11.93 -10.25
CA VAL A 319 13.11 12.71 -9.01
C VAL A 319 13.42 11.82 -7.81
N LYS A 320 14.67 11.88 -7.31
CA LYS A 320 15.15 11.01 -6.22
C LYS A 320 14.38 11.20 -4.91
N HIS A 321 14.14 12.45 -4.52
CA HIS A 321 13.49 12.81 -3.25
C HIS A 321 12.04 13.25 -3.45
N ARG A 322 11.30 12.49 -4.27
CA ARG A 322 9.88 12.72 -4.52
C ARG A 322 9.03 12.42 -3.30
N GLN A 323 7.93 13.15 -3.16
CA GLN A 323 6.89 12.94 -2.16
C GLN A 323 5.97 11.79 -2.57
N TRP A 324 5.64 11.68 -3.85
CA TRP A 324 4.80 10.61 -4.36
C TRP A 324 5.58 9.28 -4.48
N ARG A 325 5.55 8.49 -3.41
CA ARG A 325 6.21 7.17 -3.33
C ARG A 325 5.24 6.08 -2.91
N THR A 326 4.82 5.23 -3.83
CA THR A 326 3.77 4.22 -3.63
C THR A 326 4.10 3.21 -2.53
N SER A 327 5.38 2.85 -2.34
CA SER A 327 5.84 1.99 -1.22
C SER A 327 5.56 2.57 0.17
N PHE A 328 5.53 3.88 0.30
CA PHE A 328 5.25 4.59 1.55
C PHE A 328 3.81 5.07 1.65
N LEU A 329 3.15 5.33 0.52
CA LEU A 329 1.77 5.83 0.48
C LEU A 329 0.75 4.69 0.54
N THR A 330 0.92 3.67 -0.31
CA THR A 330 -0.02 2.57 -0.50
C THR A 330 0.67 1.20 -0.62
N PRO A 331 1.53 0.80 0.34
CA PRO A 331 1.97 -0.60 0.46
C PRO A 331 0.77 -1.55 0.65
N PHE A 332 0.99 -2.86 0.73
CA PHE A 332 -0.08 -3.77 1.18
C PHE A 332 -0.58 -3.35 2.56
N ALA A 333 -1.86 -3.61 2.87
CA ALA A 333 -2.51 -3.24 4.13
C ALA A 333 -2.42 -1.75 4.55
N ALA A 334 -2.02 -0.86 3.62
CA ALA A 334 -1.95 0.58 3.85
C ALA A 334 -3.27 1.14 4.40
N ASN A 335 -3.20 2.15 5.26
CA ASN A 335 -4.38 2.76 5.85
C ASN A 335 -4.25 4.27 6.00
N PHE A 336 -5.40 4.92 5.93
CA PHE A 336 -5.60 6.29 6.36
C PHE A 336 -6.65 6.29 7.46
N VAL A 337 -6.28 6.79 8.64
CA VAL A 337 -7.12 6.80 9.84
C VAL A 337 -7.30 8.23 10.31
N ALA A 338 -8.54 8.63 10.53
CA ALA A 338 -8.89 9.87 11.21
C ALA A 338 -9.53 9.51 12.56
N VAL A 339 -9.16 10.25 13.61
CA VAL A 339 -9.66 10.05 14.97
C VAL A 339 -10.16 11.38 15.52
N LEU A 340 -11.46 11.44 15.80
CA LEU A 340 -12.08 12.51 16.57
C LEU A 340 -11.93 12.17 18.06
N HIS A 341 -11.23 13.04 18.77
CA HIS A 341 -11.04 12.98 20.21
C HIS A 341 -11.92 13.99 20.92
N ARG A 342 -12.40 13.62 22.10
CA ARG A 342 -12.99 14.52 23.09
C ARG A 342 -11.97 14.80 24.18
N CYS A 343 -11.59 16.06 24.32
CA CYS A 343 -10.54 16.52 25.22
C CYS A 343 -11.09 17.41 26.32
N GLU A 344 -10.59 17.24 27.54
CA GLU A 344 -10.85 18.14 28.66
C GLU A 344 -10.25 19.52 28.40
N SER A 345 -10.99 20.57 28.75
CA SER A 345 -10.58 21.98 28.65
C SER A 345 -11.11 22.74 29.86
N ASN A 346 -10.51 23.90 30.18
CA ASN A 346 -10.91 24.72 31.33
C ASN A 346 -12.41 25.08 31.34
N ASN A 347 -13.03 25.16 30.16
CA ASN A 347 -14.44 25.50 29.97
C ASN A 347 -15.30 24.30 29.52
N GLY A 348 -14.91 23.07 29.88
CA GLY A 348 -15.66 21.85 29.58
C GLY A 348 -14.91 20.89 28.67
N PHE A 349 -15.45 20.61 27.48
CA PHE A 349 -14.82 19.71 26.52
C PHE A 349 -14.65 20.38 25.17
N VAL A 350 -13.55 20.04 24.49
CA VAL A 350 -13.28 20.45 23.11
C VAL A 350 -12.97 19.22 22.26
N HIS A 351 -13.35 19.28 20.99
CA HIS A 351 -13.01 18.23 20.03
C HIS A 351 -11.71 18.54 19.31
N ARG A 352 -10.91 17.50 19.10
CA ARG A 352 -9.65 17.54 18.34
C ARG A 352 -9.61 16.38 17.36
N VAL A 353 -9.12 16.60 16.15
CA VAL A 353 -9.02 15.58 15.10
C VAL A 353 -7.55 15.25 14.84
N GLN A 354 -7.20 13.98 14.95
CA GLN A 354 -5.88 13.45 14.64
C GLN A 354 -5.96 12.61 13.36
N PHE A 355 -4.94 12.70 12.51
CA PHE A 355 -4.84 11.92 11.28
C PHE A 355 -3.61 11.03 11.31
N LEU A 356 -3.72 9.85 10.74
CA LEU A 356 -2.62 8.92 10.57
C LEU A 356 -2.62 8.33 9.17
N VAL A 357 -1.42 8.13 8.62
CA VAL A 357 -1.19 7.38 7.39
C VAL A 357 -0.21 6.27 7.71
N ASN A 358 -0.61 5.03 7.42
CA ASN A 358 0.20 3.83 7.67
C ASN A 358 0.72 3.80 9.12
N GLU A 359 -0.17 4.09 10.07
CA GLU A 359 0.09 4.14 11.52
C GLU A 359 1.05 5.25 12.00
N LYS A 360 1.46 6.16 11.11
CA LYS A 360 2.28 7.33 11.44
C LYS A 360 1.40 8.56 11.49
N GLU A 361 1.72 9.51 12.38
CA GLU A 361 0.98 10.76 12.43
C GLU A 361 1.10 11.55 11.12
N LEU A 362 -0.03 12.09 10.68
CA LEU A 362 -0.13 13.04 9.57
C LEU A 362 -0.61 14.38 10.14
N HIS A 363 0.26 15.39 10.10
CA HIS A 363 -0.05 16.73 10.62
C HIS A 363 -0.66 17.59 9.51
N LEU A 364 -1.98 17.73 9.53
CA LEU A 364 -2.72 18.60 8.58
C LEU A 364 -2.93 20.03 9.10
N CYS A 365 -2.66 20.26 10.38
CA CYS A 365 -2.82 21.52 11.10
C CYS A 365 -1.49 21.88 11.78
N GLY A 366 -1.39 23.09 12.35
CA GLY A 366 -0.13 23.59 12.94
C GLY A 366 0.37 22.76 14.13
N ASP A 367 -0.54 22.07 14.82
CA ASP A 367 -0.25 21.11 15.88
C ASP A 367 -0.46 19.66 15.39
N ARG A 368 -0.10 18.67 16.22
CA ARG A 368 -0.36 17.23 15.99
C ARG A 368 -1.84 16.88 15.74
N THR A 369 -2.76 17.78 16.07
CA THR A 369 -4.20 17.64 15.88
C THR A 369 -4.81 18.93 15.34
N CYS A 370 -5.89 18.82 14.58
CA CYS A 370 -6.74 19.95 14.23
C CYS A 370 -7.80 20.20 15.32
N SER A 371 -8.12 21.46 15.59
CA SER A 371 -9.39 21.82 16.22
C SER A 371 -10.57 21.42 15.31
N LEU A 372 -11.78 21.33 15.88
CA LEU A 372 -12.98 21.04 15.09
C LEU A 372 -13.26 22.12 14.04
N GLU A 373 -12.90 23.38 14.31
CA GLU A 373 -13.03 24.48 13.36
C GLU A 373 -12.04 24.36 12.19
N GLU A 374 -10.77 24.06 12.46
CA GLU A 374 -9.78 23.81 11.41
C GLU A 374 -10.16 22.59 10.56
N PHE A 375 -10.69 21.54 11.20
CA PHE A 375 -11.24 20.38 10.50
C PHE A 375 -12.37 20.80 9.56
N ARG A 376 -13.36 21.57 10.04
CA ARG A 376 -14.45 22.09 9.21
C ARG A 376 -13.92 22.92 8.05
N HIS A 377 -13.02 23.87 8.31
CA HIS A 377 -12.44 24.71 7.28
C HIS A 377 -11.78 23.88 6.15
N LYS A 378 -11.08 22.80 6.50
CA LYS A 378 -10.40 21.93 5.52
C LYS A 378 -11.33 20.95 4.80
N PHE A 379 -12.33 20.39 5.49
CA PHE A 379 -13.11 19.26 4.99
C PHE A 379 -14.55 19.60 4.56
N GLN A 380 -15.13 20.73 4.99
CA GLN A 380 -16.50 21.10 4.64
C GLN A 380 -16.74 21.20 3.13
N LYS A 381 -15.70 21.55 2.36
CA LYS A 381 -15.74 21.64 0.90
C LYS A 381 -16.12 20.30 0.24
N PHE A 382 -15.82 19.18 0.89
CA PHE A 382 -16.16 17.84 0.38
C PHE A 382 -17.63 17.49 0.60
N ASN A 383 -18.37 18.21 1.45
CA ASN A 383 -19.79 17.91 1.71
C ASN A 383 -20.65 17.97 0.43
N ASN A 384 -20.23 18.80 -0.53
CA ASN A 384 -20.88 18.96 -1.83
C ASN A 384 -20.40 17.94 -2.89
N ALA A 385 -19.49 17.01 -2.54
CA ALA A 385 -19.03 16.00 -3.47
C ALA A 385 -20.20 15.12 -3.95
N SER A 386 -20.26 14.90 -5.25
CA SER A 386 -21.26 14.09 -5.94
C SER A 386 -20.60 13.23 -7.00
N SER A 387 -21.19 12.07 -7.29
CA SER A 387 -20.77 11.18 -8.37
C SER A 387 -21.45 11.52 -9.71
N ASP A 388 -22.21 12.60 -9.81
CA ASP A 388 -22.98 12.94 -11.02
C ASP A 388 -22.10 13.12 -12.26
N PHE A 389 -20.84 13.53 -12.08
CA PHE A 389 -19.85 13.61 -13.16
C PHE A 389 -19.56 12.25 -13.82
N CYS A 390 -19.89 11.12 -13.18
CA CYS A 390 -19.76 9.79 -13.77
C CYS A 390 -20.90 9.45 -14.75
N ASN A 391 -22.01 10.19 -14.70
CA ASN A 391 -23.21 9.93 -15.51
C ASN A 391 -23.37 10.92 -16.67
N GLY A 392 -22.43 11.87 -16.83
CA GLY A 392 -22.43 12.78 -17.95
C GLY A 392 -22.00 12.07 -19.23
N ASP A 393 -22.80 12.21 -20.29
CA ASP A 393 -22.37 11.94 -21.66
C ASP A 393 -21.28 12.95 -22.02
N TYR A 394 -20.02 12.61 -21.74
CA TYR A 394 -18.88 13.32 -22.32
C TYR A 394 -18.73 12.82 -23.76
N LEU A 395 -19.38 13.55 -24.68
CA LEU A 395 -19.18 13.48 -26.13
C LEU A 395 -17.74 13.83 -26.52
#